data_AF-A0A9E0NVK5-F1
#
_entry.id   AF-A0A9E0NVK5-F1
#
_cell.length_a   1.000
_cell.length_b   1.000
_cell.length_c   1.000
_cell.angle_alpha   90.00
_cell.angle_beta   90.00
_cell.angle_gamma   90.00
#
_symmetry.space_group_name_H-M   'P 1'
#
loop_
_entity.id
_entity.type
_entity.pdbx_description
1 polymer ?
#
loop_
_entity_poly.entity_id
_entity_poly.type
_entity_poly.pdbx_seq_one_letter_code
_entity_poly.pdbx_strand_id
1 'polypeptide(L)' 'MRYKLSAPLQPKAVIELPASKSISNRALIIHALGRGTTVPANLSDCDDTRVMI' A
#
# COMPACT_ATOMS: atom_id res chain seq x y z
N MET A 1 -12.34 5.91 16.88
CA MET A 1 -12.65 6.99 15.92
C MET A 1 -14.08 6.82 15.44
N ARG A 2 -14.85 7.89 15.25
CA ARG A 2 -16.25 7.81 14.79
C ARG A 2 -16.40 8.64 13.52
N TYR A 3 -16.81 8.02 12.42
CA TYR A 3 -16.98 8.69 11.13
C TYR A 3 -18.45 9.03 10.89
N LYS A 4 -18.72 10.26 10.44
CA LYS A 4 -20.02 10.67 9.90
C LYS A 4 -19.85 10.81 8.39
N LEU A 5 -20.63 10.03 7.64
CA LEU A 5 -20.56 9.98 6.18
C LEU A 5 -21.80 10.63 5.58
N SER A 6 -21.62 11.38 4.50
CA SER A 6 -22.70 11.86 3.63
C SER A 6 -22.31 11.57 2.19
N ALA A 7 -23.15 10.82 1.48
CA ALA A 7 -22.88 10.48 0.09
C ALA A 7 -23.17 11.68 -0.85
N PRO A 8 -22.36 11.90 -1.89
CA PRO A 8 -22.71 12.82 -2.97
C PRO A 8 -23.85 12.23 -3.82
N LEU A 9 -24.57 13.08 -4.56
CA LEU A 9 -25.66 12.64 -5.46
C LEU A 9 -25.18 11.64 -6.52
N GLN A 10 -23.97 11.84 -7.05
CA GLN A 10 -23.26 10.88 -7.92
C GLN A 10 -21.76 10.97 -7.63
N PRO A 11 -21.08 9.87 -7.26
CA PRO A 11 -19.63 9.86 -7.13
C PRO A 11 -18.99 9.80 -8.52
N LYS A 12 -18.30 10.87 -8.92
CA LYS A 12 -17.47 10.91 -10.13
C LYS A 12 -16.08 11.44 -9.76
N ALA A 13 -15.10 10.55 -9.77
CA ALA A 13 -13.71 10.88 -9.51
C ALA A 13 -12.78 9.89 -10.23
N VAL A 14 -11.60 10.38 -10.60
CA VAL A 14 -10.45 9.54 -10.95
C VAL A 14 -9.46 9.72 -9.80
N ILE A 15 -9.07 8.62 -9.16
CA ILE A 15 -8.14 8.63 -8.03
C ILE A 15 -7.05 7.60 -8.27
N GLU A 16 -5.84 7.94 -7.86
CA GLU A 16 -4.78 6.94 -7.71
C GLU A 16 -5.04 6.17 -6.42
N LEU A 17 -5.15 4.85 -6.54
CA LEU A 17 -5.29 3.99 -5.39
C LEU A 17 -3.93 3.78 -4.73
N PRO A 18 -3.89 3.64 -3.39
CA PRO A 18 -2.66 3.28 -2.71
C PRO A 18 -2.15 1.91 -3.19
N ALA A 19 -0.84 1.70 -3.06
CA ALA A 19 -0.22 0.43 -3.40
C ALA A 19 -0.77 -0.74 -2.55
N SER A 20 -0.73 -1.94 -3.13
CA SER A 20 -1.29 -3.14 -2.50
C SER A 20 -0.40 -3.66 -1.38
N LYS A 21 -0.90 -3.63 -0.14
CA LYS A 21 -0.25 -4.19 1.05
C LYS A 21 0.30 -5.61 0.87
N SER A 22 -0.51 -6.53 0.35
CA SER A 22 -0.08 -7.93 0.18
C SER A 22 0.99 -8.09 -0.90
N ILE A 23 0.97 -7.25 -1.94
CA ILE A 23 2.01 -7.26 -2.98
C ILE A 23 3.30 -6.67 -2.40
N SER A 24 3.23 -5.53 -1.72
CA SER A 24 4.38 -4.87 -1.09
C SER A 24 5.09 -5.80 -0.10
N ASN A 25 4.34 -6.46 0.80
CA ASN A 25 4.95 -7.36 1.78
C ASN A 25 5.59 -8.58 1.11
N ARG A 26 4.95 -9.16 0.08
CA ARG A 26 5.55 -10.27 -0.68
C ARG A 26 6.81 -9.83 -1.45
N ALA A 27 6.79 -8.65 -2.06
CA ALA A 27 7.93 -8.10 -2.77
C ALA A 27 9.13 -7.88 -1.82
N LEU A 28 8.88 -7.36 -0.62
CA LEU A 28 9.90 -7.18 0.42
C LEU A 28 10.50 -8.51 0.91
N ILE A 29 9.66 -9.53 1.14
CA ILE A 29 10.13 -10.88 1.51
C ILE A 29 11.01 -11.47 0.41
N ILE A 30 10.56 -11.42 -0.85
CA ILE A 30 11.32 -11.93 -1.99
C ILE A 30 12.63 -11.17 -2.15
N HIS A 31 12.62 -9.85 -1.99
CA HIS A 31 13.82 -9.01 -2.04
C HIS A 31 14.86 -9.43 -0.98
N ALA A 32 14.43 -9.63 0.27
CA ALA A 32 15.31 -10.07 1.35
C ALA A 32 15.88 -11.48 1.10
N LEU A 33 15.03 -12.44 0.71
CA LEU A 33 15.45 -13.82 0.42
C LEU A 33 16.38 -13.90 -0.79
N GLY A 34 16.14 -13.08 -1.81
CA GLY A 34 16.94 -12.98 -3.02
C GLY A 34 18.25 -12.20 -2.85
N ARG A 35 18.54 -11.67 -1.66
CA ARG A 35 19.68 -10.78 -1.39
C ARG A 35 19.75 -9.61 -2.39
N GLY A 36 18.59 -9.07 -2.75
CA GLY A 36 18.50 -7.95 -3.68
C GLY A 36 19.21 -6.72 -3.13
N THR A 37 19.84 -5.94 -4.01
CA THR A 37 20.55 -4.70 -3.63
C THR A 37 19.70 -3.44 -3.82
N THR A 38 18.54 -3.55 -4.47
CA THR A 38 17.62 -2.45 -4.72
C THR A 38 16.25 -2.76 -4.13
N VAL A 39 15.80 -1.90 -3.20
CA VAL A 39 14.51 -2.02 -2.54
C VAL A 39 13.38 -1.81 -3.56
N PRO A 40 12.31 -2.63 -3.54
CA PRO A 40 11.17 -2.43 -4.44
C PRO A 40 10.51 -1.05 -4.25
N ALA A 41 10.13 -0.41 -5.34
CA ALA A 41 9.38 0.86 -5.32
C ALA A 41 7.87 0.63 -5.20
N ASN A 42 7.12 1.73 -5.01
CA ASN A 42 5.65 1.73 -4.91
C ASN A 42 5.13 0.77 -3.82
N LEU A 43 5.76 0.82 -2.64
CA LEU A 43 5.33 0.06 -1.48
C LEU A 43 4.14 0.74 -0.81
N SER A 44 3.24 -0.07 -0.25
CA SER A 44 2.11 0.40 0.54
C SER A 44 2.59 1.24 1.73
N ASP A 45 2.07 2.46 1.85
CA ASP A 45 2.30 3.30 3.03
C ASP A 45 1.26 2.94 4.11
N CYS A 46 1.49 1.82 4.80
CA CYS A 46 0.69 1.40 5.93
C CYS A 46 1.57 0.78 7.02
N ASP A 47 1.05 0.71 8.24
CA ASP A 47 1.82 0.23 9.39
C ASP A 47 2.37 -1.19 9.18
N ASP A 48 1.58 -2.09 8.56
CA ASP A 48 1.98 -3.46 8.24
C ASP A 48 3.18 -3.56 7.27
N THR A 49 3.32 -2.60 6.36
CA THR A 49 4.41 -2.59 5.37
C THR A 49 5.61 -1.82 5.89
N ARG A 50 5.40 -0.79 6.72
CA ARG A 50 6.49 -0.02 7.35
C ARG A 50 7.36 -0.84 8.30
N VAL A 51 6.78 -1.86 8.96
CA VAL A 51 7.56 -2.78 9.82
C VAL A 51 8.35 -3.83 9.05
N MET A 52 8.15 -3.93 7.72
CA MET A 52 8.83 -4.89 6.85
C MET A 52 10.07 -4.30 6.16
N ILE A 53 10.22 -2.97 6.16
CA ILE A 53 11.37 -2.22 5.62
C ILE A 53 12.39 -2.02 6.74
#